data_AF-A0A963HYE1-F1
#
_entry.id   AF-A0A963HYE1-F1
#
_cell.length_a   1.000
_cell.length_b   1.000
_cell.length_c   1.000
_cell.angle_alpha   90.00
_cell.angle_beta   90.00
_cell.angle_gamma   90.00
#
_symmetry.space_group_name_H-M   'P 1'
#
loop_
_entity.id
_entity.type
_entity.pdbx_description
1 polymer ?
#
loop_
_entity_poly.entity_id
_entity_poly.type
_entity_poly.pdbx_seq_one_letter_code
_entity_poly.pdbx_strand_id
1 'polypeptide(L)'
;MTWLLGYLMVGMVVISTAVVMKRRSTDKAMPSLSKPHSRHEQPPSCWANARECSGIALGVLLFTPFWPYVMFKELVGANRSNANETSLPKPFAVGREDLQWKTTIEEIERAARVQDPLGAVPDVPFGHLNAAWVAFRGQLTASDEVWTFVSRTERAFGIAEMREGHVIVGHDGLGGCFLRRMERVCRRANEQVRSAETGATSPATKAR
;
A
#
# COMPACT_ATOMS: atom_id res chain seq x y z
N MET A 1 -24.48 6.59 4.48
CA MET A 1 -24.98 7.94 4.86
C MET A 1 -25.61 8.01 6.26
N THR A 2 -25.61 6.95 7.07
CA THR A 2 -26.22 6.94 8.42
C THR A 2 -25.32 7.55 9.50
N TRP A 3 -24.01 7.35 9.41
CA TRP A 3 -23.02 7.87 10.36
C TRP A 3 -22.95 9.40 10.43
N LEU A 4 -23.17 10.06 9.29
CA LEU A 4 -23.11 11.52 9.17
C LEU A 4 -24.36 12.19 9.81
N LEU A 5 -25.52 11.54 9.66
CA LEU A 5 -26.76 11.90 10.35
C LEU A 5 -26.63 11.72 11.87
N GLY A 6 -26.00 10.63 12.32
CA GLY A 6 -25.74 10.42 13.75
C GLY A 6 -24.90 11.54 14.38
N TYR A 7 -23.83 11.97 13.69
CA TYR A 7 -22.97 13.05 14.17
C TYR A 7 -23.69 14.41 14.19
N LEU A 8 -24.53 14.68 13.18
CA LEU A 8 -25.31 15.92 13.09
C LEU A 8 -26.38 16.00 14.18
N MET A 9 -26.97 14.86 14.56
CA MET A 9 -27.91 14.78 15.69
C MET A 9 -27.22 15.06 17.02
N VAL A 10 -26.02 14.52 17.26
CA VAL A 10 -25.25 14.81 18.48
C VAL A 10 -24.89 16.30 18.57
N GLY A 11 -24.46 16.90 17.47
CA GLY A 11 -24.20 18.35 17.40
C GLY A 11 -25.45 19.20 17.69
N MET A 12 -26.62 18.82 17.14
CA MET A 12 -27.88 19.51 17.43
C MET A 12 -28.28 19.41 18.90
N VAL A 13 -28.10 18.24 19.52
CA VAL A 13 -28.41 18.06 20.95
C VAL A 13 -27.55 18.99 21.80
N VAL A 14 -26.24 19.04 21.56
CA VAL A 14 -25.32 19.92 22.32
C VAL A 14 -25.68 21.40 22.14
N ILE A 15 -25.96 21.84 20.90
CA ILE A 15 -26.35 23.22 20.62
C ILE A 15 -27.70 23.54 21.28
N SER A 16 -28.67 22.63 21.19
CA SER A 16 -29.98 22.82 21.80
C SER A 16 -29.87 22.95 23.32
N THR A 17 -29.05 22.14 23.98
CA THR A 17 -28.81 22.23 25.43
C THR A 17 -28.14 23.54 25.82
N ALA A 18 -27.16 24.01 25.03
CA ALA A 18 -26.50 25.28 25.26
C ALA A 18 -27.46 26.47 25.07
N VAL A 19 -28.32 26.43 24.05
CA VAL A 19 -29.34 27.46 23.80
C VAL A 19 -30.42 27.47 24.87
N VAL A 20 -30.89 26.30 25.32
CA VAL A 20 -31.89 26.17 26.39
C VAL A 20 -31.33 26.67 27.73
N MET A 21 -30.08 26.33 28.07
CA MET A 21 -29.42 26.88 29.26
C MET A 21 -29.26 28.40 29.16
N LYS A 22 -28.88 28.93 27.98
CA LYS A 22 -28.75 30.37 27.75
C LYS A 22 -30.10 31.09 27.90
N ARG A 23 -31.17 30.56 27.29
CA ARG A 23 -32.51 31.17 27.36
C ARG A 23 -33.08 31.15 28.78
N ARG A 24 -32.98 30.03 29.49
CA ARG A 24 -33.43 29.93 30.89
C ARG A 24 -32.63 30.83 31.84
N SER A 25 -31.39 31.16 31.48
CA SER A 25 -30.58 32.12 32.22
C SER A 25 -31.04 33.57 32.02
N THR A 26 -31.52 33.91 30.82
CA THR A 26 -32.06 35.25 30.55
C THR A 26 -33.43 35.46 31.19
N ASP A 27 -34.25 34.40 31.28
CA ASP A 27 -35.58 34.47 31.90
C ASP A 27 -35.54 34.72 33.43
N LYS A 28 -34.41 34.44 34.09
CA LYS A 28 -34.22 34.74 35.53
C LYS A 28 -33.74 36.17 35.79
N ALA A 29 -33.56 36.99 34.76
CA ALA A 29 -33.03 38.34 34.87
C ALA A 29 -34.12 39.39 34.60
N MET A 30 -35.09 39.57 35.51
CA MET A 30 -35.77 40.87 35.72
C MET A 30 -36.64 40.92 37.00
N PRO A 31 -37.02 42.13 37.47
CA PRO A 31 -36.56 42.67 38.75
C PRO A 31 -37.66 42.65 39.81
N SER A 32 -37.30 42.44 41.07
CA SER A 32 -38.22 42.76 42.17
C SER A 32 -37.48 43.39 43.34
N LEU A 33 -37.86 44.65 43.58
CA LEU A 33 -37.55 45.47 44.72
C LEU A 33 -38.13 44.84 45.99
N SER A 34 -37.27 44.37 46.88
CA SER A 34 -37.47 44.43 48.34
C SER A 34 -36.27 43.80 49.06
N LYS A 35 -35.47 44.65 49.70
CA LYS A 35 -34.74 44.29 50.93
C LYS A 35 -35.71 44.59 52.10
N PRO A 36 -35.62 43.97 53.31
CA PRO A 36 -34.36 43.55 53.91
C PRO A 36 -34.37 42.30 54.84
N HIS A 37 -33.15 41.92 55.22
CA HIS A 37 -32.72 41.33 56.49
C HIS A 37 -33.01 39.85 56.79
N SER A 38 -32.13 38.98 56.29
CA SER A 38 -31.78 37.74 56.98
C SER A 38 -30.37 37.27 56.65
N ARG A 39 -29.59 37.04 57.71
CA ARG A 39 -28.38 36.21 57.73
C ARG A 39 -28.72 34.80 57.28
N HIS A 40 -28.28 34.37 56.09
CA HIS A 40 -27.96 32.98 55.77
C HIS A 40 -27.23 32.91 54.41
N GLU A 41 -26.12 32.17 54.40
CA GLU A 41 -25.47 31.50 53.27
C GLU A 41 -25.39 32.23 51.93
N GLN A 42 -24.18 32.65 51.56
CA GLN A 42 -23.83 32.98 50.18
C GLN A 42 -24.20 31.77 49.29
N PRO A 43 -25.12 31.89 48.31
CA PRO A 43 -25.29 30.83 47.33
C PRO A 43 -23.99 30.72 46.53
N PRO A 44 -23.51 29.52 46.19
CA PRO A 44 -22.37 29.38 45.29
C PRO A 44 -22.77 30.05 43.97
N SER A 45 -22.14 31.18 43.67
CA SER A 45 -22.37 31.87 42.42
C SER A 45 -21.79 31.00 41.31
N CYS A 46 -22.64 30.23 40.63
CA CYS A 46 -22.28 29.45 39.43
C CYS A 46 -21.72 30.31 38.29
N TRP A 47 -21.65 31.63 38.47
CA TRP A 47 -21.10 32.61 37.54
C TRP A 47 -19.67 33.06 37.88
N ALA A 48 -19.15 32.75 39.07
CA ALA A 48 -17.78 33.12 39.45
C ALA A 48 -16.73 32.48 38.53
N ASN A 49 -17.08 31.33 37.94
CA ASN A 49 -16.15 30.52 37.15
C ASN A 49 -16.60 30.42 35.67
N ALA A 50 -17.43 31.35 35.19
CA ALA A 50 -17.91 31.36 33.80
C ALA A 50 -16.75 31.48 32.77
N ARG A 51 -15.67 32.17 33.14
CA ARG A 51 -14.43 32.22 32.37
C ARG A 51 -13.71 30.87 32.30
N GLU A 52 -13.79 30.05 33.36
CA GLU A 52 -13.11 28.76 33.45
C GLU A 52 -13.85 27.66 32.67
N CYS A 53 -15.19 27.66 32.70
CA CYS A 53 -16.00 26.72 31.93
C CYS A 53 -15.93 26.99 30.41
N SER A 54 -15.72 28.25 30.01
CA SER A 54 -15.51 28.65 28.61
C SER A 54 -14.29 27.94 28.00
N GLY A 55 -13.19 27.82 28.75
CA GLY A 55 -11.97 27.18 28.25
C GLY A 55 -12.15 25.69 27.96
N ILE A 56 -12.85 24.98 28.85
CA ILE A 56 -13.11 23.54 28.72
C ILE A 56 -14.09 23.27 27.57
N ALA A 57 -15.16 24.07 27.46
CA ALA A 57 -16.13 23.94 26.38
C ALA A 57 -15.49 24.20 25.01
N LEU A 58 -14.63 25.21 24.89
CA LEU A 58 -13.89 25.50 23.67
C LEU A 58 -12.87 24.39 23.33
N GLY A 59 -12.19 23.86 24.35
CA GLY A 59 -11.27 22.73 24.19
C GLY A 59 -11.97 21.49 23.65
N VAL A 60 -13.10 21.11 24.25
CA VAL A 60 -13.91 19.98 23.77
C VAL A 60 -14.44 20.24 22.36
N LEU A 61 -14.91 21.45 22.06
CA LEU A 61 -15.38 21.83 20.73
C LEU A 61 -14.29 21.74 19.66
N LEU A 62 -13.03 22.04 20.00
CA LEU A 62 -11.90 22.00 19.06
C LEU A 62 -11.27 20.60 18.94
N PHE A 63 -11.27 19.80 20.02
CA PHE A 63 -10.69 18.45 20.02
C PHE A 63 -11.63 17.42 19.37
N THR A 64 -12.94 17.60 19.52
CA THR A 64 -13.98 16.72 18.94
C THR A 64 -13.95 16.62 17.41
N PRO A 65 -13.69 17.70 16.63
CA PRO A 65 -13.50 17.61 15.18
C PRO A 65 -12.05 17.37 14.75
N PHE A 66 -11.09 17.26 15.68
CA PHE A 66 -9.69 17.04 15.32
C PHE A 66 -9.41 15.57 14.92
N TRP A 67 -9.89 14.61 15.71
CA TRP A 67 -9.71 13.18 15.42
C TRP A 67 -10.37 12.68 14.11
N PRO A 68 -11.58 13.13 13.70
CA PRO A 68 -12.16 12.73 12.43
C PRO A 68 -11.44 13.39 11.25
N TYR A 69 -10.82 14.56 11.44
CA TYR A 69 -10.02 15.21 10.40
C TYR A 69 -8.73 14.42 10.11
N VAL A 70 -8.06 13.92 11.14
CA VAL A 70 -6.90 13.02 10.98
C VAL A 70 -7.31 11.73 10.27
N MET A 71 -8.40 11.08 10.71
CA MET A 71 -8.96 9.89 10.04
C MET A 71 -9.39 10.16 8.59
N PHE A 72 -9.97 11.33 8.31
CA PHE A 72 -10.37 11.72 6.96
C PHE A 72 -9.17 11.94 6.04
N LYS A 73 -8.07 12.50 6.55
CA LYS A 73 -6.82 12.62 5.78
C LYS A 73 -6.21 11.26 5.47
N GLU A 74 -6.27 10.30 6.39
CA GLU A 74 -5.85 8.91 6.10
C GLU A 74 -6.77 8.25 5.07
N LEU A 75 -8.09 8.44 5.17
CA LEU A 75 -9.05 7.85 4.24
C LEU A 75 -8.96 8.44 2.82
N VAL A 76 -8.81 9.77 2.72
CA VAL A 76 -8.64 10.47 1.42
C VAL A 76 -7.22 10.29 0.87
N GLY A 77 -6.21 10.19 1.74
CA GLY A 77 -4.84 9.84 1.37
C GLY A 77 -4.72 8.41 0.85
N ALA A 78 -5.41 7.45 1.48
CA ALA A 78 -5.53 6.07 0.98
C ALA A 78 -6.22 6.02 -0.38
N ASN A 79 -7.19 6.89 -0.66
CA ASN A 79 -7.84 6.92 -1.97
C ASN A 79 -6.90 7.42 -3.10
N ARG A 80 -5.90 8.25 -2.77
CA ARG A 80 -4.88 8.69 -3.74
C ARG A 80 -3.76 7.67 -3.93
N SER A 81 -3.41 6.86 -2.91
CA SER A 81 -2.53 5.71 -3.10
C SER A 81 -3.22 4.61 -3.91
N ASN A 82 -4.51 4.38 -3.68
CA ASN A 82 -5.30 3.40 -4.40
C ASN A 82 -5.55 3.80 -5.87
N ALA A 83 -5.57 5.08 -6.22
CA ALA A 83 -5.75 5.52 -7.61
C ALA A 83 -4.61 5.07 -8.54
N ASN A 84 -3.42 4.79 -8.00
CA ASN A 84 -2.32 4.18 -8.74
C ASN A 84 -2.27 2.64 -8.61
N GLU A 85 -3.02 2.07 -7.66
CA GLU A 85 -3.13 0.63 -7.41
C GLU A 85 -4.43 -0.01 -7.96
N THR A 86 -5.33 0.78 -8.58
CA THR A 86 -6.56 0.24 -9.22
C THR A 86 -6.30 -0.29 -10.63
N SER A 87 -5.05 -0.29 -11.12
CA SER A 87 -4.70 -1.28 -12.13
C SER A 87 -4.70 -2.62 -11.41
N LEU A 88 -5.75 -3.42 -11.65
CA LEU A 88 -5.75 -4.87 -11.44
C LEU A 88 -4.31 -5.38 -11.57
N PRO A 89 -3.76 -6.17 -10.62
CA PRO A 89 -2.38 -6.63 -10.69
C PRO A 89 -2.15 -7.19 -12.08
N LYS A 90 -1.42 -6.44 -12.91
CA LYS A 90 -1.21 -6.80 -14.31
C LYS A 90 -0.65 -8.22 -14.26
N PRO A 91 -1.34 -9.23 -14.83
CA PRO A 91 -0.81 -10.58 -14.83
C PRO A 91 0.59 -10.47 -15.41
N PHE A 92 1.58 -11.02 -14.69
CA PHE A 92 2.97 -10.92 -15.07
C PHE A 92 3.10 -11.44 -16.49
N ALA A 93 3.36 -10.53 -17.42
CA ALA A 93 3.53 -10.79 -18.82
C ALA A 93 4.98 -10.44 -19.13
N VAL A 94 5.75 -11.44 -19.53
CA VAL A 94 7.12 -11.26 -20.00
C VAL A 94 7.06 -10.36 -21.22
N GLY A 95 7.82 -9.26 -21.23
CA GLY A 95 7.99 -8.42 -22.40
C GLY A 95 8.96 -9.03 -23.40
N ARG A 96 8.89 -8.65 -24.68
CA ARG A 96 9.96 -9.03 -25.64
C ARG A 96 11.29 -8.38 -25.30
N GLU A 97 11.25 -7.26 -24.59
CA GLU A 97 12.37 -6.51 -24.04
C GLU A 97 13.10 -7.23 -22.89
N ASP A 98 12.44 -8.18 -22.22
CA ASP A 98 13.02 -8.94 -21.11
C ASP A 98 13.75 -10.23 -21.59
N LEU A 99 13.61 -10.55 -22.88
CA LEU A 99 14.25 -11.71 -23.52
C LEU A 99 15.74 -11.45 -23.68
N GLN A 100 16.58 -12.35 -23.16
CA GLN A 100 18.03 -12.19 -23.24
C GLN A 100 18.63 -12.99 -24.38
N TRP A 101 18.46 -14.32 -24.37
CA TRP A 101 19.02 -15.19 -25.39
C TRP A 101 18.16 -16.45 -25.57
N LYS A 102 18.24 -17.02 -26.78
CA LYS A 102 17.62 -18.30 -27.13
C LYS A 102 18.39 -19.44 -26.47
N THR A 103 17.69 -20.43 -25.92
CA THR A 103 18.29 -21.61 -25.29
C THR A 103 17.54 -22.86 -25.68
N THR A 104 18.24 -23.98 -25.77
CA THR A 104 17.62 -25.29 -26.03
C THR A 104 17.15 -25.97 -24.74
N ILE A 105 16.15 -26.83 -24.82
CA ILE A 105 15.65 -27.59 -23.65
C ILE A 105 16.78 -28.45 -23.07
N GLU A 106 17.61 -29.04 -23.91
CA GLU A 106 18.71 -29.91 -23.52
C GLU A 106 19.80 -29.15 -22.73
N GLU A 107 20.13 -27.93 -23.14
CA GLU A 107 21.05 -27.06 -22.40
C GLU A 107 20.48 -26.67 -21.04
N ILE A 108 19.19 -26.33 -20.99
CA ILE A 108 18.50 -25.94 -19.76
C ILE A 108 18.50 -27.11 -18.76
N GLU A 109 18.16 -28.31 -19.23
CA GLU A 109 18.12 -29.51 -18.41
C GLU A 109 19.50 -29.92 -17.91
N ARG A 110 20.54 -29.81 -18.77
CA ARG A 110 21.92 -30.08 -18.37
C ARG A 110 22.41 -29.12 -17.30
N ALA A 111 22.08 -27.83 -17.42
CA ALA A 111 22.46 -26.82 -16.44
C ALA A 111 21.69 -26.94 -15.12
N ALA A 112 20.46 -27.47 -15.15
CA ALA A 112 19.59 -27.62 -13.99
C ALA A 112 19.67 -28.99 -13.31
N ARG A 113 20.38 -29.95 -13.90
CA ARG A 113 20.61 -31.29 -13.34
C ARG A 113 21.76 -31.23 -12.35
N VAL A 114 21.50 -31.73 -11.13
CA VAL A 114 22.51 -31.85 -10.08
C VAL A 114 22.90 -33.31 -9.98
N GLN A 115 24.17 -33.62 -10.27
CA GLN A 115 24.72 -34.95 -10.05
C GLN A 115 25.15 -35.06 -8.59
N ASP A 116 24.37 -35.78 -7.78
CA ASP A 116 24.73 -36.10 -6.42
C ASP A 116 25.56 -37.40 -6.38
N PRO A 117 26.86 -37.34 -6.03
CA PRO A 117 27.71 -38.53 -5.96
C PRO A 117 27.27 -39.54 -4.89
N LEU A 118 26.45 -39.12 -3.92
CA LEU A 118 25.93 -39.98 -2.86
C LEU A 118 24.51 -40.49 -3.14
N GLY A 119 23.89 -40.07 -4.25
CA GLY A 119 22.57 -40.53 -4.67
C GLY A 119 21.43 -40.22 -3.71
N ALA A 120 21.57 -39.20 -2.84
CA ALA A 120 20.53 -38.80 -1.90
C ALA A 120 19.42 -37.98 -2.57
N VAL A 121 19.70 -37.38 -3.74
CA VAL A 121 18.74 -36.57 -4.51
C VAL A 121 18.40 -37.25 -5.84
N PRO A 122 17.13 -37.23 -6.29
CA PRO A 122 16.75 -37.73 -7.61
C PRO A 122 17.49 -36.99 -8.73
N ASP A 123 17.98 -37.75 -9.70
CA ASP A 123 18.69 -37.23 -10.88
C ASP A 123 17.71 -36.66 -11.92
N VAL A 124 16.97 -35.63 -11.52
CA VAL A 124 15.98 -34.92 -12.33
C VAL A 124 16.31 -33.44 -12.42
N PRO A 125 16.13 -32.80 -13.60
CA PRO A 125 16.36 -31.37 -13.74
C PRO A 125 15.37 -30.60 -12.86
N PHE A 126 15.85 -29.55 -12.20
CA PHE A 126 15.07 -28.65 -11.34
C PHE A 126 14.48 -29.26 -10.06
N GLY A 127 14.78 -30.52 -9.72
CA GLY A 127 14.34 -31.15 -8.48
C GLY A 127 12.82 -31.03 -8.25
N HIS A 128 12.40 -30.27 -7.22
CA HIS A 128 10.99 -30.07 -6.89
C HIS A 128 10.19 -29.29 -7.95
N LEU A 129 10.85 -28.50 -8.80
CA LEU A 129 10.20 -27.79 -9.92
C LEU A 129 10.11 -28.64 -11.19
N ASN A 130 10.57 -29.90 -11.16
CA ASN A 130 10.54 -30.78 -12.31
C ASN A 130 9.12 -30.99 -12.87
N ALA A 131 8.11 -31.11 -12.00
CA ALA A 131 6.72 -31.28 -12.43
C ALA A 131 6.22 -30.08 -13.25
N ALA A 132 6.54 -28.85 -12.81
CA ALA A 132 6.21 -27.63 -13.54
C ALA A 132 7.02 -27.52 -14.85
N TRP A 133 8.28 -27.99 -14.84
CA TRP A 133 9.11 -28.06 -16.05
C TRP A 133 8.56 -29.03 -17.10
N VAL A 134 8.09 -30.21 -16.69
CA VAL A 134 7.45 -31.19 -17.58
C VAL A 134 6.16 -30.61 -18.18
N ALA A 135 5.34 -29.92 -17.38
CA ALA A 135 4.14 -29.24 -17.87
C ALA A 135 4.45 -28.09 -18.84
N PHE A 136 5.55 -27.37 -18.63
CA PHE A 136 6.05 -26.35 -19.55
C PHE A 136 6.52 -26.96 -20.88
N ARG A 137 7.30 -28.05 -20.82
CA ARG A 137 7.73 -28.82 -21.99
C ARG A 137 6.56 -29.37 -22.80
N GLY A 138 5.47 -29.78 -22.13
CA GLY A 138 4.26 -30.26 -22.80
C GLY A 138 3.55 -29.20 -23.64
N GLN A 139 3.87 -27.91 -23.46
CA GLN A 139 3.31 -26.81 -24.23
C GLN A 139 4.13 -26.47 -25.48
N LEU A 140 5.34 -27.05 -25.64
CA LEU A 140 6.19 -26.78 -26.79
C LEU A 140 5.73 -27.53 -28.03
N THR A 141 5.60 -26.78 -29.13
CA THR A 141 5.39 -27.31 -30.48
C THR A 141 6.74 -27.38 -31.21
N ALA A 142 6.83 -28.20 -32.27
CA ALA A 142 8.07 -28.40 -33.04
C ALA A 142 8.65 -27.13 -33.70
N SER A 143 7.87 -26.04 -33.77
CA SER A 143 8.29 -24.74 -34.33
C SER A 143 8.54 -23.68 -33.27
N ASP A 144 8.35 -24.00 -31.98
CA ASP A 144 8.49 -23.02 -30.90
C ASP A 144 9.93 -22.92 -30.42
N GLU A 145 10.33 -21.71 -30.06
CA GLU A 145 11.65 -21.42 -29.51
C GLU A 145 11.58 -21.17 -28.00
N VAL A 146 12.58 -21.62 -27.25
CA VAL A 146 12.69 -21.30 -25.83
C VAL A 146 13.70 -20.18 -25.64
N TRP A 147 13.31 -19.18 -24.86
CA TRP A 147 14.14 -18.03 -24.55
C TRP A 147 14.27 -17.86 -23.05
N THR A 148 15.48 -17.52 -22.61
CA THR A 148 15.73 -17.11 -21.22
C THR A 148 15.35 -15.64 -21.06
N PHE A 149 14.58 -15.32 -20.03
CA PHE A 149 14.23 -13.94 -19.69
C PHE A 149 14.65 -13.59 -18.27
N VAL A 150 14.96 -12.31 -18.07
CA VAL A 150 15.07 -11.72 -16.73
C VAL A 150 14.23 -10.46 -16.73
N SER A 151 13.16 -10.47 -15.93
CA SER A 151 12.29 -9.32 -15.76
C SER A 151 12.50 -8.72 -14.38
N ARG A 152 12.62 -7.40 -14.33
CA ARG A 152 12.85 -6.67 -13.10
C ARG A 152 11.75 -5.64 -12.91
N THR A 153 10.92 -5.87 -11.89
CA THR A 153 9.74 -5.02 -11.64
C THR A 153 9.88 -4.37 -10.28
N GLU A 154 9.79 -3.03 -10.23
CA GLU A 154 9.64 -2.32 -8.97
C GLU A 154 8.18 -2.39 -8.53
N ARG A 155 7.92 -3.03 -7.39
CA ARG A 155 6.59 -3.01 -6.77
C ARG A 155 6.41 -1.73 -5.96
N ALA A 156 5.16 -1.45 -5.60
CA ALA A 156 4.83 -0.42 -4.61
C ALA A 156 5.68 -0.59 -3.34
N PHE A 157 6.06 0.54 -2.73
CA PHE A 157 6.93 0.63 -1.55
C PHE A 157 8.43 0.34 -1.77
N GLY A 158 8.93 0.40 -3.01
CA GLY A 158 10.39 0.35 -3.29
C GLY A 158 11.00 -1.05 -3.14
N ILE A 159 10.17 -2.08 -3.17
CA ILE A 159 10.61 -3.48 -3.23
C ILE A 159 10.78 -3.82 -4.71
N ALA A 160 12.02 -4.07 -5.15
CA ALA A 160 12.25 -4.60 -6.48
C ALA A 160 12.10 -6.12 -6.45
N GLU A 161 11.47 -6.68 -7.47
CA GLU A 161 11.44 -8.12 -7.71
C GLU A 161 12.20 -8.43 -8.99
N MET A 162 13.12 -9.39 -8.89
CA MET A 162 13.81 -9.95 -10.04
C MET A 162 13.26 -11.36 -10.29
N ARG A 163 12.80 -11.60 -11.52
CA ARG A 163 12.27 -12.88 -11.98
C ARG A 163 13.12 -13.37 -13.13
N GLU A 164 13.64 -14.57 -13.00
CA GLU A 164 14.39 -15.26 -14.04
C GLU A 164 13.66 -16.55 -14.42
N GLY A 165 13.55 -16.80 -15.71
CA GLY A 165 12.85 -17.97 -16.21
C GLY A 165 13.02 -18.20 -17.70
N HIS A 166 12.22 -19.15 -18.19
CA HIS A 166 12.17 -19.55 -19.59
C HIS A 166 10.78 -19.26 -20.14
N VAL A 167 10.70 -18.79 -21.38
CA VAL A 167 9.43 -18.52 -22.06
C VAL A 167 9.43 -19.15 -23.44
N ILE A 168 8.27 -19.64 -23.85
CA ILE A 168 8.06 -20.19 -25.19
C ILE A 168 7.72 -19.01 -26.11
N VAL A 169 8.47 -18.88 -27.19
CA VAL A 169 8.24 -17.89 -28.25
C VAL A 169 7.79 -18.66 -29.48
N GLY A 170 6.49 -18.57 -29.76
CA GLY A 170 5.87 -19.17 -30.95
C GLY A 170 5.59 -18.12 -32.02
N HIS A 171 4.97 -18.56 -33.12
CA HIS A 171 4.60 -17.68 -34.25
C HIS A 171 3.53 -16.64 -33.86
N ASP A 172 2.61 -17.01 -32.96
CA ASP A 172 1.47 -16.16 -32.55
C ASP A 172 1.77 -15.26 -31.34
N GLY A 173 2.99 -15.33 -30.78
CA GLY A 173 3.42 -14.50 -29.66
C GLY A 173 4.15 -15.26 -28.57
N LEU A 174 4.20 -14.65 -27.37
CA LEU A 174 4.77 -15.27 -26.18
C LEU A 174 3.75 -16.24 -25.58
N GLY A 175 4.15 -17.51 -25.47
CA GLY A 175 3.36 -18.58 -24.88
C GLY A 175 3.57 -18.72 -23.38
N GLY A 176 3.45 -19.96 -22.87
CA GLY A 176 3.69 -20.26 -21.47
C GLY A 176 5.09 -19.84 -20.99
N CYS A 177 5.20 -19.50 -19.71
CA CYS A 177 6.47 -19.18 -19.05
C CYS A 177 6.71 -20.10 -17.85
N PHE A 178 7.97 -20.44 -17.63
CA PHE A 178 8.46 -21.22 -16.50
C PHE A 178 9.41 -20.36 -15.67
N LEU A 179 9.03 -20.10 -14.43
CA LEU A 179 9.86 -19.32 -13.50
C LEU A 179 10.86 -20.23 -12.80
N ARG A 180 12.15 -19.92 -12.96
CA ARG A 180 13.25 -20.63 -12.27
C ARG A 180 13.53 -20.00 -10.92
N ARG A 181 13.59 -18.67 -10.86
CA ARG A 181 13.97 -17.91 -9.66
C ARG A 181 13.11 -16.66 -9.53
N MET A 182 12.66 -16.39 -8.31
CA MET A 182 12.05 -15.13 -7.93
C MET A 182 12.73 -14.63 -6.65
N GLU A 183 13.34 -13.45 -6.73
CA GLU A 183 14.04 -12.83 -5.61
C GLU A 183 13.51 -11.43 -5.36
N ARG A 184 13.33 -11.08 -4.07
CA ARG A 184 13.06 -9.71 -3.65
C ARG A 184 14.40 -8.98 -3.47
N VAL A 185 14.65 -7.99 -4.31
CA VAL A 185 15.86 -7.19 -4.30
C VAL A 185 15.59 -5.88 -3.54
N CYS A 186 16.41 -5.58 -2.54
CA CYS A 186 16.37 -4.29 -1.85
C CYS A 186 16.75 -3.15 -2.80
N ARG A 187 16.06 -2.00 -2.69
CA ARG A 187 16.20 -0.83 -3.57
C ARG A 187 17.65 -0.41 -3.85
N ARG A 188 18.51 -0.41 -2.82
CA ARG A 188 19.92 -0.02 -2.94
C ARG A 188 20.75 -0.96 -3.82
N ALA A 189 20.49 -2.27 -3.73
CA ALA A 189 21.15 -3.26 -4.58
C ALA A 189 20.62 -3.18 -6.02
N ASN A 190 19.32 -2.89 -6.19
CA ASN A 190 18.72 -2.69 -7.50
C ASN A 190 19.32 -1.47 -8.23
N GLU A 191 19.49 -0.35 -7.54
CA GLU A 191 20.11 0.88 -8.08
C GLU A 191 21.56 0.65 -8.51
N GLN A 192 22.37 -0.05 -7.70
CA GLN A 192 23.76 -0.37 -8.06
C GLN A 192 23.87 -1.21 -9.32
N VAL A 193 23.03 -2.23 -9.47
CA VAL A 193 23.02 -3.06 -10.68
C VAL A 193 22.55 -2.25 -11.90
N ARG A 194 21.52 -1.41 -11.75
CA ARG A 194 21.04 -0.56 -12.86
C ARG A 194 22.12 0.44 -13.31
N SER A 195 22.86 1.01 -12.35
CA SER A 195 24.00 1.88 -12.65
C SER A 195 25.14 1.13 -13.35
N ALA A 196 25.39 -0.13 -12.99
CA ALA A 196 26.40 -0.97 -13.65
C ALA A 196 26.01 -1.31 -15.10
N GLU A 197 24.74 -1.66 -15.36
CA GLU A 197 24.23 -1.94 -16.71
C GLU A 197 24.25 -0.68 -17.59
N THR A 198 23.84 0.46 -17.03
CA THR A 198 23.87 1.75 -17.76
C THR A 198 25.33 2.20 -18.03
N GLY A 199 26.25 1.93 -17.10
CA GLY A 199 27.67 2.24 -17.26
C GLY A 199 28.41 1.35 -18.27
N ALA A 200 27.98 0.09 -18.44
CA ALA A 200 28.57 -0.83 -19.40
C ALA A 200 28.21 -0.51 -20.87
N THR A 201 27.17 0.31 -21.10
CA THR A 201 26.69 0.66 -22.45
C THR A 201 27.28 1.97 -22.99
N SER A 202 28.31 2.54 -22.34
CA SER A 202 29.03 3.71 -22.84
C SER A 202 30.40 3.29 -23.42
N PRO A 203 30.53 3.05 -24.73
CA PRO A 203 31.83 2.96 -25.35
C PRO A 203 32.47 4.35 -25.26
N ALA A 204 33.50 4.46 -24.41
CA ALA A 204 34.35 5.62 -24.36
C ALA A 204 35.14 5.73 -25.68
N THR A 205 34.50 6.26 -26.72
CA THR A 205 35.20 6.90 -27.83
C THR A 205 35.86 8.15 -27.26
N LYS A 206 37.10 8.01 -26.83
CA LYS A 206 37.98 9.16 -26.62
C LYS A 206 39.34 8.87 -27.23
N ALA A 207 39.35 8.93 -28.56
CA ALA A 207 40.57 9.23 -29.30
C ALA A 207 40.83 10.74 -29.15
N ARG A 208 41.90 11.10 -28.45
CA ARG A 208 42.66 12.31 -28.74
C ARG A 208 44.09 12.15 -28.26
#